data_AF-A0A4R6KHG0-F1
#
_entry.id   AF-A0A4R6KHG0-F1
#
_cell.length_a   1.000
_cell.length_b   1.000
_cell.length_c   1.000
_cell.angle_alpha   90.00
_cell.angle_beta   90.00
_cell.angle_gamma   90.00
#
_symmetry.space_group_name_H-M   'P 1'
#
loop_
_entity.id
_entity.type
_entity.pdbx_description
1 polymer ?
#
loop_
_entity_poly.entity_id
_entity_poly.type
_entity_poly.pdbx_seq_one_letter_code
_entity_poly.pdbx_strand_id
1 'polypeptide(L)'
;MFLLWPLVILSFFSSQSWQSWDVEHRPVIPEGMPFLVDDDLLFEDGPAAPRPASVVNRWLRELPASGAPAPSSWENYARAVREWVEFLAEHGVGLFDSRERLKAGLSRYAEHRAAGPVRARFAATTWGQHMSILSLFYRWSIEEGFAAAEPFTYRSARAIFAGTGRDVRVNLAVRRTPKPHVTIKYLEPDFVDLFRNGLRGLAPDGSPDTGFSGREMTRNAAIGDLALATGLRLGEFTHLLRWEIPALPPSPTAIPIPSRCRAGSPRAASSAPPGSPTTRWPGCTATCSWTARPSPMDRAGGHHDAGASRCR
;
A
#
# COMPACT_ATOMS: atom_id res chain seq x y z
N MET A 1 8.05 4.32 -42.17
CA MET A 1 7.11 3.32 -41.62
C MET A 1 7.12 3.49 -40.12
N PHE A 2 6.20 4.32 -39.60
CA PHE A 2 6.04 4.47 -38.15
C PHE A 2 5.41 3.17 -37.66
N LEU A 3 6.21 2.33 -36.99
CA LEU A 3 5.67 1.23 -36.19
C LEU A 3 4.86 1.89 -35.08
N LEU A 4 3.54 2.00 -35.30
CA LEU A 4 2.58 2.21 -34.23
C LEU A 4 2.75 1.00 -33.31
N TRP A 5 3.47 1.19 -32.22
CA TRP A 5 3.48 0.20 -31.15
C TRP A 5 2.03 0.04 -30.68
N PRO A 6 1.53 -1.19 -30.54
CA PRO A 6 0.16 -1.42 -30.07
C PRO A 6 0.05 -0.84 -28.67
N LEU A 7 -0.66 0.27 -28.57
CA LEU A 7 -0.88 0.96 -27.32
C LEU A 7 -2.09 0.33 -26.65
N VAL A 8 -1.89 -0.26 -25.48
CA VAL A 8 -2.99 -0.84 -24.72
C VAL A 8 -3.52 0.21 -23.75
N ILE A 9 -4.74 0.69 -24.00
CA ILE A 9 -5.41 1.71 -23.20
C ILE A 9 -5.94 1.05 -21.92
N LEU A 10 -5.52 1.57 -20.76
CA LEU A 10 -6.11 1.20 -19.46
C LEU A 10 -7.18 2.22 -19.09
N SER A 11 -8.41 1.76 -18.87
CA SER A 11 -9.54 2.56 -18.41
C SER A 11 -10.27 1.87 -17.26
N PHE A 12 -11.24 2.55 -16.64
CA PHE A 12 -11.97 2.07 -15.47
C PHE A 12 -13.46 2.10 -15.73
N PHE A 13 -14.12 0.99 -15.41
CA PHE A 13 -15.56 0.84 -15.60
C PHE A 13 -16.33 1.80 -14.69
N SER A 14 -17.35 2.44 -15.24
CA SER A 14 -18.38 3.12 -14.46
C SER A 14 -19.75 2.78 -15.01
N SER A 15 -20.70 2.38 -14.14
CA SER A 15 -22.09 2.17 -14.56
C SER A 15 -22.93 3.45 -14.59
N GLN A 16 -22.30 4.62 -14.45
CA GLN A 16 -22.99 5.88 -14.65
C GLN A 16 -23.65 5.88 -16.04
N SER A 17 -24.93 6.27 -16.09
CA SER A 17 -25.76 6.30 -17.30
C SER A 17 -26.00 4.96 -18.00
N TRP A 18 -25.84 3.81 -17.32
CA TRP A 18 -26.06 2.48 -17.94
C TRP A 18 -27.46 2.32 -18.56
N GLN A 19 -28.47 3.04 -18.06
CA GLN A 19 -29.84 3.03 -18.60
C GLN A 19 -29.94 3.61 -20.02
N SER A 20 -28.94 4.39 -20.44
CA SER A 20 -28.85 4.91 -21.81
C SER A 20 -28.16 3.94 -22.77
N TRP A 21 -27.57 2.86 -22.25
CA TRP A 21 -26.93 1.84 -23.06
C TRP A 21 -27.99 0.87 -23.57
N ASP A 22 -27.75 0.26 -24.73
CA ASP A 22 -28.62 -0.76 -25.32
C ASP A 22 -28.49 -2.11 -24.58
N VAL A 23 -28.83 -2.11 -23.29
CA VAL A 23 -28.75 -3.27 -22.40
C VAL A 23 -30.03 -3.35 -21.56
N GLU A 24 -30.58 -4.55 -21.44
CA GLU A 24 -31.83 -4.78 -20.70
C GLU A 24 -31.65 -4.65 -19.18
N HIS A 25 -30.46 -4.99 -18.69
CA HIS A 25 -30.16 -5.06 -17.26
C HIS A 25 -28.86 -4.34 -16.91
N ARG A 26 -28.76 -3.88 -15.66
CA ARG A 26 -27.55 -3.26 -15.14
C ARG A 26 -26.37 -4.24 -15.28
N PRO A 27 -25.22 -3.80 -15.84
CA PRO A 27 -24.05 -4.66 -15.97
C PRO A 27 -23.54 -5.20 -14.63
N VAL A 28 -23.15 -6.48 -14.63
CA VAL A 28 -22.57 -7.17 -13.46
C VAL A 28 -21.04 -6.98 -13.46
N ILE A 29 -20.60 -5.72 -13.38
CA ILE A 29 -19.19 -5.34 -13.32
C ILE A 29 -19.02 -4.39 -12.13
N PRO A 30 -18.07 -4.64 -11.21
CA PRO A 30 -17.79 -3.72 -10.10
C PRO A 30 -17.40 -2.32 -10.59
N GLU A 31 -17.88 -1.28 -9.90
CA GLU A 31 -17.43 0.10 -10.14
C GLU A 31 -15.92 0.23 -9.99
N GLY A 32 -15.30 0.95 -10.92
CA GLY A 32 -13.85 1.11 -10.96
C GLY A 32 -13.08 -0.14 -11.38
N MET A 33 -13.74 -1.18 -11.92
CA MET A 33 -13.05 -2.34 -12.49
C MET A 33 -12.17 -1.89 -13.66
N PRO A 34 -10.85 -2.10 -13.61
CA PRO A 34 -9.98 -1.76 -14.73
C PRO A 34 -10.24 -2.69 -15.92
N PHE A 35 -10.10 -2.15 -17.12
CA PHE A 35 -10.11 -2.91 -18.35
C PHE A 35 -9.11 -2.34 -19.35
N LEU A 36 -8.62 -3.22 -20.21
CA LEU A 36 -7.68 -2.95 -21.28
C LEU A 36 -8.41 -2.92 -22.62
N VAL A 37 -8.03 -1.98 -23.48
CA VAL A 37 -8.53 -1.90 -24.85
C VAL A 37 -7.34 -1.68 -25.76
N ASP A 38 -7.28 -2.42 -26.86
CA ASP A 38 -6.28 -2.17 -27.90
C ASP A 38 -6.56 -0.82 -28.59
N ASP A 39 -5.56 -0.24 -29.25
CA ASP A 39 -5.66 1.10 -29.86
C ASP A 39 -6.67 1.18 -31.02
N ASP A 40 -6.95 0.06 -31.67
CA ASP A 40 -7.99 -0.07 -32.69
C ASP A 40 -9.41 -0.31 -32.12
N LEU A 41 -9.54 -0.36 -30.79
CA LEU A 41 -10.79 -0.54 -30.05
C LEU A 41 -11.51 -1.88 -30.34
N LEU A 42 -10.81 -2.86 -30.92
CA LEU A 42 -11.37 -4.17 -31.20
C LEU A 42 -11.08 -5.15 -30.06
N PHE A 43 -12.07 -6.00 -29.76
CA PHE A 43 -11.98 -7.02 -28.71
C PHE A 43 -11.79 -8.44 -29.25
N GLU A 44 -12.06 -8.67 -30.53
CA GLU A 44 -11.99 -9.97 -31.18
C GLU A 44 -11.53 -9.79 -32.63
N ASP A 45 -10.74 -10.74 -33.15
CA ASP A 45 -10.30 -10.75 -34.56
C ASP A 45 -11.24 -11.54 -35.48
N GLY A 46 -12.29 -12.12 -34.90
CA GLY A 46 -13.29 -12.91 -35.59
C GLY A 46 -14.14 -13.74 -34.62
N PRO A 47 -15.14 -14.48 -35.12
CA PRO A 47 -15.99 -15.32 -34.28
C PRO A 47 -15.16 -16.31 -33.47
N ALA A 48 -15.32 -16.29 -32.14
CA ALA A 48 -14.58 -17.14 -31.20
C ALA A 48 -13.05 -16.96 -31.20
N ALA A 49 -12.55 -15.81 -31.68
CA ALA A 49 -11.14 -15.43 -31.62
C ALA A 49 -10.96 -14.18 -30.73
N PRO A 50 -11.10 -14.31 -29.39
CA PRO A 50 -10.91 -13.18 -28.50
C PRO A 50 -9.46 -12.71 -28.50
N ARG A 51 -9.28 -11.39 -28.54
CA ARG A 51 -7.95 -10.79 -28.45
C ARG A 51 -7.35 -10.92 -27.06
N PRO A 52 -6.02 -10.82 -26.93
CA PRO A 52 -5.34 -10.85 -25.63
C PRO A 52 -5.93 -9.89 -24.60
N ALA A 53 -6.23 -8.64 -24.97
CA ALA A 53 -6.82 -7.65 -24.06
C ALA A 53 -8.18 -8.12 -23.49
N SER A 54 -9.02 -8.74 -24.30
CA SER A 54 -10.33 -9.30 -23.89
C SER A 54 -10.19 -10.44 -22.90
N VAL A 55 -9.21 -11.32 -23.11
CA VAL A 55 -8.89 -12.40 -22.16
C VAL A 55 -8.40 -11.84 -20.83
N VAL A 56 -7.54 -10.82 -20.86
CA VAL A 56 -7.11 -10.11 -19.64
C VAL A 56 -8.30 -9.47 -18.92
N ASN A 57 -9.23 -8.85 -19.64
CA ASN A 57 -10.43 -8.25 -19.03
C ASN A 57 -11.32 -9.28 -18.35
N ARG A 58 -11.45 -10.48 -18.93
CA ARG A 58 -12.18 -11.59 -18.29
C ARG A 58 -11.53 -11.97 -16.96
N TRP A 59 -10.21 -12.14 -16.94
CA TRP A 59 -9.48 -12.42 -15.71
C TRP A 59 -9.63 -11.31 -14.64
N LEU A 60 -9.50 -10.05 -15.04
CA LEU A 60 -9.61 -8.90 -14.12
C LEU A 60 -10.98 -8.89 -13.41
N ARG A 61 -12.05 -9.22 -14.14
CA ARG A 61 -13.41 -9.29 -13.58
C ARG A 61 -13.58 -10.39 -12.52
N GLU A 62 -12.75 -11.42 -12.53
CA GLU A 62 -12.80 -12.52 -11.56
C GLU A 62 -11.98 -12.25 -10.28
N LEU A 63 -11.05 -11.28 -10.31
CA LEU A 63 -10.19 -10.93 -9.17
C LEU A 63 -10.93 -10.68 -7.85
N PRO A 64 -12.10 -10.00 -7.81
CA PRO A 64 -12.82 -9.77 -6.56
C PRO A 64 -13.21 -11.06 -5.83
N ALA A 65 -13.55 -12.12 -6.59
CA ALA A 65 -13.91 -13.43 -6.06
C ALA A 65 -12.68 -14.35 -5.85
N SER A 66 -11.55 -14.03 -6.48
CA SER A 66 -10.36 -14.89 -6.55
C SER A 66 -9.20 -14.40 -5.67
N GLY A 67 -9.50 -13.82 -4.52
CA GLY A 67 -8.51 -13.47 -3.50
C GLY A 67 -7.87 -12.08 -3.63
N ALA A 68 -8.38 -11.22 -4.51
CA ALA A 68 -8.00 -9.81 -4.59
C ALA A 68 -9.24 -8.90 -4.52
N PRO A 69 -9.86 -8.73 -3.33
CA PRO A 69 -11.11 -7.96 -3.20
C PRO A 69 -10.92 -6.44 -3.24
N ALA A 70 -9.69 -5.94 -3.08
CA ALA A 70 -9.42 -4.50 -2.99
C ALA A 70 -9.31 -3.84 -4.38
N PRO A 71 -9.98 -2.70 -4.63
CA PRO A 71 -9.90 -1.98 -5.91
C PRO A 71 -8.47 -1.59 -6.32
N SER A 72 -7.65 -1.16 -5.36
CA SER A 72 -6.24 -0.85 -5.59
C SER A 72 -5.44 -2.06 -6.07
N SER A 73 -5.85 -3.27 -5.71
CA SER A 73 -5.22 -4.49 -6.23
C SER A 73 -5.58 -4.69 -7.70
N TRP A 74 -6.84 -4.47 -8.10
CA TRP A 74 -7.26 -4.62 -9.50
C TRP A 74 -6.45 -3.72 -10.43
N GLU A 75 -6.31 -2.44 -10.07
CA GLU A 75 -5.52 -1.49 -10.87
C GLU A 75 -4.06 -1.93 -11.01
N ASN A 76 -3.43 -2.34 -9.90
CA ASN A 76 -2.05 -2.81 -9.92
C ASN A 76 -1.89 -4.07 -10.80
N TYR A 77 -2.89 -4.96 -10.78
CA TYR A 77 -2.88 -6.18 -11.60
C TYR A 77 -3.02 -5.84 -13.08
N ALA A 78 -3.97 -4.97 -13.43
CA ALA A 78 -4.19 -4.51 -14.80
C ALA A 78 -2.94 -3.80 -15.35
N ARG A 79 -2.32 -2.91 -14.57
CA ARG A 79 -1.08 -2.21 -14.96
C ARG A 79 0.08 -3.20 -15.18
N ALA A 80 0.26 -4.16 -14.29
CA ALA A 80 1.33 -5.15 -14.42
C ALA A 80 1.17 -6.04 -15.66
N VAL A 81 -0.06 -6.46 -15.99
CA VAL A 81 -0.33 -7.23 -17.21
C VAL A 81 -0.21 -6.36 -18.45
N ARG A 82 -0.73 -5.13 -18.44
CA ARG A 82 -0.60 -4.17 -19.55
C ARG A 82 0.86 -3.95 -19.93
N GLU A 83 1.71 -3.59 -18.96
CA GLU A 83 3.13 -3.34 -19.23
C GLU A 83 3.87 -4.57 -19.76
N TRP A 84 3.40 -5.77 -19.39
CA TRP A 84 3.93 -7.02 -19.94
C TRP A 84 3.47 -7.24 -21.39
N VAL A 85 2.20 -7.02 -21.69
CA VAL A 85 1.63 -7.11 -23.05
C VAL A 85 2.34 -6.15 -24.00
N GLU A 86 2.45 -4.87 -23.63
CA GLU A 86 3.12 -3.85 -24.43
C GLU A 86 4.59 -4.24 -24.68
N PHE A 87 5.29 -4.71 -23.66
CA PHE A 87 6.69 -5.13 -23.81
C PHE A 87 6.86 -6.35 -24.71
N LEU A 88 5.99 -7.36 -24.59
CA LEU A 88 6.02 -8.53 -25.46
C LEU A 88 5.75 -8.15 -26.92
N ALA A 89 4.76 -7.29 -27.14
CA ALA A 89 4.38 -6.83 -28.47
C ALA A 89 5.49 -6.04 -29.17
N GLU A 90 6.24 -5.20 -28.43
CA GLU A 90 7.44 -4.51 -28.95
C GLU A 90 8.48 -5.50 -29.52
N HIS A 91 8.51 -6.73 -29.00
CA HIS A 91 9.44 -7.79 -29.43
C HIS A 91 8.77 -8.85 -30.33
N GLY A 92 7.54 -8.59 -30.79
CA GLY A 92 6.76 -9.48 -31.64
C GLY A 92 6.36 -10.80 -30.98
N VAL A 93 6.37 -10.87 -29.64
CA VAL A 93 5.98 -12.06 -28.88
C VAL A 93 4.50 -11.93 -28.51
N GLY A 94 3.71 -12.96 -28.81
CA GLY A 94 2.30 -12.99 -28.40
C GLY A 94 2.13 -13.23 -26.91
N LEU A 95 1.05 -12.71 -26.31
CA LEU A 95 0.75 -12.93 -24.88
C LEU A 95 0.62 -14.43 -24.54
N PHE A 96 0.07 -15.22 -25.46
CA PHE A 96 -0.15 -16.67 -25.34
C PHE A 96 0.72 -17.48 -26.32
N ASP A 97 1.90 -16.95 -26.68
CA ASP A 97 2.86 -17.62 -27.57
C ASP A 97 3.44 -18.90 -26.92
N SER A 98 4.24 -19.64 -27.68
CA SER A 98 4.95 -20.82 -27.22
C SER A 98 5.85 -20.52 -26.00
N ARG A 99 6.08 -21.55 -25.17
CA ARG A 99 6.94 -21.45 -23.98
C ARG A 99 8.33 -20.87 -24.28
N GLU A 100 8.91 -21.25 -25.41
CA GLU A 100 10.24 -20.78 -25.81
C GLU A 100 10.24 -19.27 -26.06
N ARG A 101 9.29 -18.77 -26.85
CA ARG A 101 9.10 -17.35 -27.15
C ARG A 101 8.81 -16.54 -25.90
N LEU A 102 7.91 -17.04 -25.04
CA LEU A 102 7.58 -16.40 -23.76
C LEU A 102 8.78 -16.33 -22.82
N LYS A 103 9.62 -17.37 -22.76
CA LYS A 103 10.86 -17.35 -21.96
C LYS A 103 11.89 -16.37 -22.50
N ALA A 104 12.03 -16.27 -23.81
CA ALA A 104 12.90 -15.28 -24.44
C ALA A 104 12.44 -13.86 -24.12
N GLY A 105 11.13 -13.59 -24.24
CA GLY A 105 10.50 -12.32 -23.85
C GLY A 105 10.72 -11.99 -22.37
N LEU A 106 10.54 -12.96 -21.47
CA LEU A 106 10.77 -12.77 -20.03
C LEU A 106 12.23 -12.43 -19.73
N SER A 107 13.17 -13.06 -20.42
CA SER A 107 14.60 -12.83 -20.24
C SER A 107 14.97 -11.39 -20.63
N ARG A 108 14.46 -10.92 -21.77
CA ARG A 108 14.63 -9.52 -22.21
C ARG A 108 13.91 -8.54 -21.29
N TYR A 109 12.74 -8.88 -20.79
CA TYR A 109 12.01 -8.02 -19.85
C TYR A 109 12.74 -7.88 -18.52
N ALA A 110 13.32 -8.96 -18.02
CA ALA A 110 14.12 -8.94 -16.81
C ALA A 110 15.37 -8.05 -16.96
N GLU A 111 16.05 -8.13 -18.11
CA GLU A 111 17.17 -7.24 -18.47
C GLU A 111 16.71 -5.78 -18.52
N HIS A 112 15.64 -5.48 -19.27
CA HIS A 112 15.09 -4.15 -19.43
C HIS A 112 14.73 -3.51 -18.08
N ARG A 113 14.05 -4.25 -17.20
CA ARG A 113 13.66 -3.79 -15.85
C ARG A 113 14.79 -3.79 -14.82
N ALA A 114 15.93 -4.43 -15.11
CA ALA A 114 17.12 -4.39 -14.25
C ALA A 114 18.08 -3.25 -14.64
N ALA A 115 18.45 -3.21 -15.91
CA ALA A 115 19.60 -2.48 -16.42
C ALA A 115 19.24 -1.47 -17.51
N GLY A 116 17.99 -1.46 -18.01
CA GLY A 116 17.50 -0.50 -19.00
C GLY A 116 17.50 0.95 -18.52
N PRO A 117 16.82 1.87 -19.22
CA PRO A 117 16.74 3.27 -18.83
C PRO A 117 16.24 3.44 -17.39
N VAL A 118 16.78 4.40 -16.63
CA VAL A 118 16.46 4.58 -15.20
C VAL A 118 14.95 4.61 -14.93
N ARG A 119 14.19 5.30 -15.79
CA ARG A 119 12.72 5.40 -15.72
C ARG A 119 11.97 4.06 -15.84
N ALA A 120 12.59 3.06 -16.47
CA ALA A 120 11.99 1.75 -16.70
C ALA A 120 12.43 0.71 -15.66
N ARG A 121 13.48 1.00 -14.86
CA ARG A 121 14.02 0.06 -13.88
C ARG A 121 13.05 -0.14 -12.73
N PHE A 122 12.95 -1.39 -12.28
CA PHE A 122 12.15 -1.75 -11.13
C PHE A 122 13.00 -2.08 -9.91
N ALA A 123 12.54 -1.60 -8.76
CA ALA A 123 12.96 -2.14 -7.48
C ALA A 123 12.63 -3.64 -7.41
N ALA A 124 13.39 -4.40 -6.62
CA ALA A 124 13.22 -5.84 -6.50
C ALA A 124 11.80 -6.22 -6.00
N THR A 125 11.20 -5.39 -5.15
CA THR A 125 9.82 -5.56 -4.64
C THR A 125 8.78 -5.41 -5.75
N THR A 126 8.85 -4.33 -6.53
CA THR A 126 7.95 -4.09 -7.67
C THR A 126 8.07 -5.21 -8.70
N TRP A 127 9.29 -5.60 -9.05
CA TRP A 127 9.54 -6.73 -9.95
C TRP A 127 8.93 -8.03 -9.41
N GLY A 128 9.14 -8.34 -8.13
CA GLY A 128 8.56 -9.52 -7.49
C GLY A 128 7.04 -9.53 -7.54
N GLN A 129 6.41 -8.37 -7.29
CA GLN A 129 4.97 -8.20 -7.39
C GLN A 129 4.47 -8.45 -8.82
N HIS A 130 5.11 -7.87 -9.85
CA HIS A 130 4.76 -8.13 -11.25
C HIS A 130 4.85 -9.62 -11.58
N MET A 131 5.92 -10.30 -11.18
CA MET A 131 6.10 -11.74 -11.45
C MET A 131 5.05 -12.60 -10.74
N SER A 132 4.63 -12.22 -9.52
CA SER A 132 3.52 -12.88 -8.83
C SER A 132 2.19 -12.68 -9.54
N ILE A 133 1.88 -11.45 -9.98
CA ILE A 133 0.65 -11.13 -10.72
C ILE A 133 0.60 -11.91 -12.05
N LEU A 134 1.68 -11.87 -12.83
CA LEU A 134 1.76 -12.59 -14.10
C LEU A 134 1.67 -14.11 -13.90
N SER A 135 2.25 -14.66 -12.84
CA SER A 135 2.12 -16.09 -12.51
C SER A 135 0.66 -16.47 -12.22
N LEU A 136 -0.09 -15.63 -11.52
CA LEU A 136 -1.53 -15.84 -11.31
C LEU A 136 -2.32 -15.76 -12.62
N PHE A 137 -2.04 -14.74 -13.45
CA PHE A 137 -2.68 -14.56 -14.75
C PHE A 137 -2.45 -15.73 -15.71
N TYR A 138 -1.21 -16.16 -15.89
CA TYR A 138 -0.89 -17.28 -16.79
C TYR A 138 -1.45 -18.61 -16.28
N ARG A 139 -1.43 -18.85 -14.97
CA ARG A 139 -2.05 -20.05 -14.40
C ARG A 139 -3.55 -20.08 -14.69
N TRP A 140 -4.25 -18.99 -14.42
CA TRP A 140 -5.67 -18.85 -14.75
C TRP A 140 -5.91 -19.02 -16.26
N SER A 141 -5.07 -18.42 -17.10
CA SER A 141 -5.20 -18.50 -18.57
C SER A 141 -5.01 -19.92 -19.09
N ILE A 142 -4.15 -20.73 -18.45
CA ILE A 142 -3.97 -22.15 -18.77
C ILE A 142 -5.18 -22.96 -18.30
N GLU A 143 -5.67 -22.70 -17.09
CA GLU A 143 -6.84 -23.39 -16.51
C GLU A 143 -8.11 -23.16 -17.35
N GLU A 144 -8.30 -21.95 -17.88
CA GLU A 144 -9.40 -21.60 -18.79
C GLU A 144 -9.14 -21.97 -20.28
N GLY A 145 -7.96 -22.50 -20.60
CA GLY A 145 -7.62 -22.96 -21.96
C GLY A 145 -7.20 -21.87 -22.95
N PHE A 146 -7.00 -20.63 -22.52
CA PHE A 146 -6.51 -19.52 -23.37
C PHE A 146 -5.01 -19.61 -23.67
N ALA A 147 -4.23 -20.20 -22.76
CA ALA A 147 -2.78 -20.30 -22.88
C ALA A 147 -2.32 -21.77 -22.83
N ALA A 148 -1.40 -22.14 -23.71
CA ALA A 148 -0.76 -23.47 -23.67
C ALA A 148 0.46 -23.51 -22.74
N ALA A 149 1.03 -22.35 -22.39
CA ALA A 149 2.24 -22.26 -21.60
C ALA A 149 2.35 -20.94 -20.82
N GLU A 150 3.23 -20.93 -19.81
CA GLU A 150 3.63 -19.75 -19.05
C GLU A 150 5.15 -19.49 -19.21
N PRO A 151 5.64 -18.24 -19.02
CA PRO A 151 7.06 -17.91 -19.15
C PRO A 151 7.92 -18.40 -17.98
N PHE A 152 7.31 -18.85 -16.88
CA PHE A 152 7.99 -19.08 -15.61
C PHE A 152 8.63 -20.47 -15.49
N THR A 153 9.64 -20.53 -14.63
CA THR A 153 10.26 -21.77 -14.15
C THR A 153 10.16 -21.78 -12.63
N TYR A 154 9.71 -22.90 -12.07
CA TYR A 154 9.50 -23.03 -10.64
C TYR A 154 10.51 -23.98 -10.03
N ARG A 155 10.90 -23.70 -8.78
CA ARG A 155 11.63 -24.61 -7.92
C ARG A 155 10.75 -24.97 -6.73
N SER A 156 10.74 -26.24 -6.35
CA SER A 156 10.15 -26.68 -5.08
C SER A 156 11.04 -26.23 -3.93
N ALA A 157 10.49 -25.49 -2.99
CA ALA A 157 11.16 -25.06 -1.77
C ALA A 157 10.34 -25.46 -0.56
N ARG A 158 10.99 -25.90 0.52
CA ARG A 158 10.31 -26.25 1.76
C ARG A 158 10.21 -25.02 2.64
N ALA A 159 9.00 -24.47 2.79
CA ALA A 159 8.73 -23.42 3.74
C ALA A 159 8.42 -24.05 5.11
N ILE A 160 9.24 -23.77 6.11
CA ILE A 160 9.02 -24.22 7.49
C ILE A 160 8.35 -23.07 8.24
N PHE A 161 7.11 -23.28 8.66
CA PHE A 161 6.40 -22.35 9.52
C PHE A 161 5.89 -23.12 10.75
N ALA A 162 6.29 -22.69 11.94
CA ALA A 162 5.85 -23.27 13.22
C ALA A 162 6.00 -24.82 13.30
N GLY A 163 7.08 -25.39 12.76
CA GLY A 163 7.36 -26.82 12.84
C GLY A 163 6.70 -27.68 11.75
N THR A 164 5.78 -27.12 10.95
CA THR A 164 5.23 -27.79 9.77
C THR A 164 5.96 -27.31 8.51
N GLY A 165 6.61 -28.24 7.81
CA GLY A 165 7.21 -27.99 6.50
C GLY A 165 6.19 -28.19 5.39
N ARG A 166 5.85 -27.12 4.66
CA ARG A 166 5.04 -27.20 3.43
C ARG A 166 5.93 -27.00 2.23
N ASP A 167 5.78 -27.84 1.22
CA ASP A 167 6.42 -27.60 -0.08
C ASP A 167 5.67 -26.49 -0.81
N VAL A 168 6.42 -25.46 -1.19
CA VAL A 168 5.95 -24.26 -1.87
C VAL A 168 6.68 -24.16 -3.20
N ARG A 169 5.93 -23.93 -4.28
CA ARG A 169 6.51 -23.60 -5.58
C ARG A 169 6.96 -22.14 -5.58
N VAL A 170 8.25 -21.92 -5.81
CA VAL A 170 8.83 -20.58 -5.89
C VAL A 170 9.15 -20.27 -7.34
N ASN A 171 8.60 -19.16 -7.85
CA ASN A 171 8.91 -18.65 -9.18
C ASN A 171 10.35 -18.12 -9.21
N LEU A 172 11.21 -18.73 -10.03
CA LEU A 172 12.62 -18.35 -10.14
C LEU A 172 12.85 -16.98 -10.78
N ALA A 173 11.83 -16.41 -11.44
CA ALA A 173 11.91 -15.05 -11.95
C ALA A 173 11.91 -14.01 -10.82
N VAL A 174 11.41 -14.33 -9.63
CA VAL A 174 11.35 -13.38 -8.50
C VAL A 174 12.76 -13.11 -7.95
N ARG A 175 13.11 -11.83 -7.81
CA ARG A 175 14.39 -11.40 -7.24
C ARG A 175 14.37 -11.52 -5.73
N ARG A 176 15.53 -11.82 -5.13
CA ARG A 176 15.70 -11.82 -3.68
C ARG A 176 15.50 -10.41 -3.13
N THR A 177 14.59 -10.26 -2.18
CA THR A 177 14.38 -9.03 -1.44
C THR A 177 15.03 -9.12 -0.05
N PRO A 178 15.59 -8.01 0.46
CA PRO A 178 16.00 -7.95 1.86
C PRO A 178 14.81 -8.24 2.78
N LYS A 179 15.06 -8.87 3.93
CA LYS A 179 14.00 -9.09 4.91
C LYS A 179 13.49 -7.74 5.43
N PRO A 180 12.18 -7.58 5.69
CA PRO A 180 11.60 -6.30 6.08
C PRO A 180 12.33 -5.61 7.25
N HIS A 181 12.71 -6.37 8.28
CA HIS A 181 13.41 -5.84 9.46
C HIS A 181 14.79 -5.23 9.16
N VAL A 182 15.44 -5.60 8.06
CA VAL A 182 16.72 -5.02 7.64
C VAL A 182 16.53 -3.65 6.99
N THR A 183 15.30 -3.35 6.54
CA THR A 183 14.97 -2.10 5.83
C THR A 183 14.29 -1.08 6.75
N ILE A 184 14.02 -1.44 8.00
CA ILE A 184 13.45 -0.53 8.99
C ILE A 184 14.53 0.51 9.32
N LYS A 185 14.35 1.73 8.80
CA LYS A 185 15.11 2.90 9.23
C LYS A 185 14.37 3.49 10.43
N TYR A 186 15.04 3.56 11.58
CA TYR A 186 14.49 4.23 12.74
C TYR A 186 14.50 5.73 12.49
N LEU A 187 13.40 6.40 12.83
CA LEU A 187 13.36 7.85 12.85
C LEU A 187 14.04 8.30 14.16
N GLU A 188 15.23 8.86 14.06
CA GLU A 188 15.98 9.33 15.24
C GLU A 188 15.24 10.52 15.89
N PRO A 189 15.42 10.75 17.21
CA PRO A 189 14.72 11.81 17.93
C PRO A 189 14.80 13.19 17.24
N ASP A 190 15.97 13.56 16.73
CA ASP A 190 16.17 14.85 16.07
C ASP A 190 15.33 14.98 14.78
N PHE A 191 15.12 13.88 14.04
CA PHE A 191 14.23 13.88 12.88
C PHE A 191 12.75 13.90 13.27
N VAL A 192 12.40 13.28 14.41
CA VAL A 192 11.04 13.38 14.98
C VAL A 192 10.73 14.83 15.33
N ASP A 193 11.67 15.52 15.98
CA ASP A 193 11.49 16.91 16.39
C ASP A 193 11.45 17.85 15.18
N LEU A 194 12.33 17.63 14.18
CA LEU A 194 12.28 18.34 12.90
C LEU A 194 10.92 18.17 12.21
N PHE A 195 10.41 16.94 12.15
CA PHE A 195 9.10 16.64 11.55
C PHE A 195 7.96 17.34 12.32
N ARG A 196 7.97 17.30 13.65
CA ARG A 196 6.97 18.00 14.49
C ARG A 196 7.01 19.50 14.30
N ASN A 197 8.20 20.10 14.27
CA ASN A 197 8.40 21.52 14.05
C ASN A 197 7.84 21.94 12.67
N GLY A 198 8.16 21.19 11.61
CA GLY A 198 7.63 21.45 10.28
C GLY A 198 6.10 21.38 10.19
N LEU A 199 5.45 20.42 10.87
CA LEU A 199 3.99 20.34 10.92
C LEU A 199 3.34 21.51 11.68
N ARG A 200 4.06 22.10 12.63
CA ARG A 200 3.65 23.28 13.41
C ARG A 200 3.97 24.60 12.72
N GLY A 201 4.62 24.59 11.55
CA GLY A 201 5.10 25.82 10.90
C GLY A 201 6.26 26.48 11.64
N LEU A 202 7.06 25.68 12.36
CA LEU A 202 8.26 26.13 13.05
C LEU A 202 9.50 25.75 12.25
N ALA A 203 10.53 26.57 12.35
CA ALA A 203 11.86 26.29 11.83
C ALA A 203 12.50 25.10 12.56
N PRO A 204 13.61 24.52 12.04
CA PRO A 204 14.28 23.38 12.66
C PRO A 204 14.66 23.58 14.14
N ASP A 205 14.98 24.82 14.52
CA ASP A 205 15.33 25.23 15.89
C ASP A 205 14.10 25.48 16.79
N GLY A 206 12.89 25.34 16.25
CA GLY A 206 11.62 25.59 16.94
C GLY A 206 11.18 27.06 16.94
N SER A 207 11.92 27.96 16.29
CA SER A 207 11.50 29.35 16.12
C SER A 207 10.36 29.48 15.08
N PRO A 208 9.57 30.56 15.09
CA PRO A 208 8.55 30.77 14.07
C PRO A 208 9.16 30.82 12.66
N ASP A 209 8.69 29.97 11.74
CA ASP A 209 9.15 30.01 10.35
C ASP A 209 8.44 31.12 9.58
N THR A 210 9.17 32.21 9.32
CA THR A 210 8.66 33.37 8.57
C THR A 210 8.33 33.07 7.10
N GLY A 211 8.82 31.96 6.55
CA GLY A 211 8.54 31.52 5.17
C GLY A 211 7.35 30.57 5.06
N PHE A 212 6.83 30.06 6.18
CA PHE A 212 5.76 29.07 6.17
C PHE A 212 4.37 29.72 6.20
N SER A 213 3.52 29.40 5.21
CA SER A 213 2.18 29.97 5.06
C SER A 213 1.05 28.92 5.10
N GLY A 214 1.23 27.84 5.87
CA GLY A 214 0.22 26.79 6.00
C GLY A 214 -0.96 27.19 6.90
N ARG A 215 -2.18 26.79 6.52
CA ARG A 215 -3.42 27.13 7.25
C ARG A 215 -3.75 26.19 8.41
N GLU A 216 -3.41 24.92 8.26
CA GLU A 216 -3.89 23.84 9.14
C GLU A 216 -2.80 23.33 10.11
N MET A 217 -2.00 24.23 10.69
CA MET A 217 -0.85 23.88 11.54
C MET A 217 -1.24 23.05 12.75
N THR A 218 -2.28 23.47 13.50
CA THR A 218 -2.76 22.74 14.67
C THR A 218 -3.26 21.35 14.31
N ARG A 219 -4.01 21.24 13.20
CA ARG A 219 -4.50 19.94 12.69
C ARG A 219 -3.31 19.05 12.31
N ASN A 220 -2.41 19.55 11.48
CA ASN A 220 -1.25 18.82 10.98
C ASN A 220 -0.35 18.34 12.13
N ALA A 221 -0.09 19.20 13.11
CA ALA A 221 0.67 18.85 14.31
C ALA A 221 -0.01 17.76 15.12
N ALA A 222 -1.31 17.88 15.38
CA ALA A 222 -2.08 16.85 16.10
C ALA A 222 -2.05 15.50 15.37
N ILE A 223 -2.14 15.50 14.04
CA ILE A 223 -2.05 14.28 13.22
C ILE A 223 -0.65 13.67 13.28
N GLY A 224 0.40 14.49 13.18
CA GLY A 224 1.78 14.02 13.29
C GLY A 224 2.08 13.40 14.64
N ASP A 225 1.65 14.05 15.73
CA ASP A 225 1.81 13.54 17.08
C ASP A 225 1.04 12.22 17.30
N LEU A 226 -0.19 12.12 16.76
CA LEU A 226 -0.96 10.88 16.79
C LEU A 226 -0.28 9.75 16.01
N ALA A 227 0.23 10.03 14.80
CA ALA A 227 0.90 9.04 13.96
C ALA A 227 2.17 8.49 14.64
N LEU A 228 2.97 9.37 15.26
CA LEU A 228 4.17 8.98 16.02
C LEU A 228 3.82 8.15 17.26
N ALA A 229 2.74 8.50 17.97
CA ALA A 229 2.34 7.80 19.20
C ALA A 229 1.70 6.43 18.94
N THR A 230 0.96 6.28 17.85
CA THR A 230 0.14 5.08 17.59
C THR A 230 0.71 4.16 16.52
N GLY A 231 1.51 4.70 15.59
CA GLY A 231 1.96 3.97 14.41
C GLY A 231 0.84 3.65 13.40
N LEU A 232 -0.32 4.31 13.48
CA LEU A 232 -1.41 4.14 12.53
C LEU A 232 -0.96 4.47 11.11
N ARG A 233 -1.43 3.67 10.14
CA ARG A 233 -1.19 3.97 8.72
C ARG A 233 -2.05 5.15 8.28
N LEU A 234 -1.59 5.89 7.27
CA LEU A 234 -2.35 7.00 6.68
C LEU A 234 -3.80 6.61 6.31
N GLY A 235 -3.99 5.39 5.79
CA GLY A 235 -5.33 4.88 5.47
C GLY A 235 -6.22 4.64 6.70
N GLU A 236 -5.66 4.12 7.79
CA GLU A 236 -6.37 3.93 9.06
C GLU A 236 -6.71 5.30 9.67
N PHE A 237 -5.76 6.22 9.62
CA PHE A 237 -5.91 7.60 10.05
C PHE A 237 -7.02 8.36 9.30
N THR A 238 -7.10 8.21 7.98
CA THR A 238 -8.08 8.92 7.13
C THR A 238 -9.54 8.54 7.47
N HIS A 239 -9.75 7.36 8.04
CA HIS A 239 -11.07 6.84 8.39
C HIS A 239 -11.39 6.97 9.89
N LEU A 240 -10.53 7.65 10.67
CA LEU A 240 -10.73 7.82 12.11
C LEU A 240 -11.93 8.72 12.39
N LEU A 241 -12.90 8.21 13.14
CA LEU A 241 -14.11 8.93 13.52
C LEU A 241 -13.97 9.58 14.90
N ARG A 242 -14.70 10.69 15.12
CA ARG A 242 -14.70 11.39 16.43
C ARG A 242 -15.06 10.47 17.60
N TRP A 243 -15.91 9.49 17.37
CA TRP A 243 -16.40 8.55 18.39
C TRP A 243 -15.37 7.48 18.78
N GLU A 244 -14.33 7.29 17.97
CA GLU A 244 -13.22 6.37 18.25
C GLU A 244 -12.14 7.02 19.12
N ILE A 245 -12.18 8.35 19.26
CA ILE A 245 -11.28 9.10 20.14
C ILE A 245 -11.93 9.19 21.53
N PRO A 246 -11.33 8.58 22.56
CA PRO A 246 -11.88 8.63 23.91
C PRO A 246 -11.93 10.08 24.40
N ALA A 247 -12.96 10.41 25.17
CA ALA A 247 -13.01 11.70 25.86
C ALA A 247 -11.79 11.83 26.77
N LEU A 248 -11.21 13.03 26.81
CA LEU A 248 -10.11 13.30 27.73
C LEU A 248 -10.60 13.06 29.16
N PRO A 249 -9.85 12.31 29.99
CA PRO A 249 -10.21 12.11 31.38
C PRO A 249 -10.19 13.47 32.10
N PRO A 250 -11.06 13.68 33.11
CA PRO A 250 -11.14 14.94 33.85
C PRO A 250 -9.86 15.24 34.65
N SER A 251 -9.03 14.23 34.90
CA SER A 251 -7.72 14.35 35.50
C SER A 251 -6.68 13.57 34.67
N PRO A 252 -5.41 14.01 34.65
CA PRO A 252 -4.33 13.27 34.00
C PRO A 252 -4.27 11.84 34.54
N THR A 253 -4.67 10.89 33.71
CA THR A 253 -4.76 9.47 34.07
C THR A 253 -3.78 8.70 33.20
N ALA A 254 -2.88 7.95 33.82
CA ALA A 254 -2.00 7.04 33.11
C ALA A 254 -2.85 5.87 32.59
N ILE A 255 -3.25 5.92 31.32
CA ILE A 255 -3.95 4.81 30.67
C ILE A 255 -2.90 3.84 30.14
N PRO A 256 -2.86 2.58 30.62
CA PRO A 256 -2.03 1.57 29.98
C PRO A 256 -2.62 1.28 28.61
N ILE A 257 -1.95 1.72 27.54
CA ILE A 257 -2.31 1.33 26.18
C ILE A 257 -1.65 -0.03 25.94
N PRO A 258 -2.40 -1.15 25.80
CA PRO A 258 -1.81 -2.42 25.48
C PRO A 258 -1.31 -2.37 24.03
N SER A 259 -0.04 -2.02 23.86
CA SER A 259 0.63 -2.11 22.56
C SER A 259 0.76 -3.59 22.20
N ARG A 260 -0.01 -4.05 21.20
CA ARG A 260 0.33 -5.29 20.50
C ARG A 260 1.57 -5.00 19.66
N CYS A 261 2.75 -5.03 20.28
CA CYS A 261 4.01 -4.95 19.56
C CYS A 261 4.06 -6.15 18.59
N ARG A 262 3.86 -5.87 17.30
CA ARG A 262 4.22 -6.82 16.25
C ARG A 262 5.73 -7.04 16.34
N ALA A 263 6.20 -8.28 16.21
CA ALA A 263 7.62 -8.61 16.33
C ALA A 263 8.49 -7.67 15.48
N GLY A 264 9.27 -6.80 16.12
CA GLY A 264 10.16 -5.85 15.45
C GLY A 264 10.42 -4.49 16.14
N SER A 265 9.76 -4.14 17.25
CA SER A 265 10.01 -2.86 17.95
C SER A 265 11.05 -2.99 19.08
N PRO A 266 11.93 -1.99 19.32
CA PRO A 266 12.87 -2.04 20.44
C PRO A 266 12.14 -1.87 21.78
N ARG A 267 12.59 -2.61 22.80
CA ARG A 267 12.26 -2.34 24.20
C ARG A 267 12.72 -0.93 24.55
N ALA A 268 11.82 -0.08 25.02
CA ALA A 268 12.22 1.12 25.75
C ALA A 268 12.96 0.68 27.02
N ALA A 269 14.24 1.02 27.13
CA ALA A 269 15.02 0.78 28.34
C ALA A 269 14.58 1.77 29.42
N SER A 270 13.79 1.33 30.39
CA SER A 270 13.58 2.07 31.63
C SER A 270 14.81 1.86 32.52
N SER A 271 15.52 2.94 32.84
CA SER A 271 16.57 2.96 33.86
C SER A 271 15.96 2.66 35.24
N ALA A 272 16.31 1.53 35.84
CA ALA A 272 16.04 1.19 37.24
C ALA A 272 17.37 0.86 37.95
N PRO A 273 17.54 1.21 39.24
CA PRO A 273 18.81 1.09 39.96
C PRO A 273 19.15 -0.38 40.27
N PRO A 274 20.44 -0.74 40.47
CA PRO A 274 20.86 -2.13 40.52
C PRO A 274 20.61 -2.72 41.92
N GLY A 275 19.88 -3.84 41.97
CA GLY A 275 19.67 -4.56 43.21
C GLY A 275 18.78 -5.80 43.08
N SER A 276 19.43 -6.95 42.88
CA SER A 276 18.98 -8.33 43.13
C SER A 276 18.15 -9.09 42.07
N PRO A 277 18.39 -10.42 41.94
CA PRO A 277 17.96 -11.22 40.79
C PRO A 277 16.78 -12.13 41.13
N THR A 278 15.74 -12.17 40.30
CA THR A 278 15.04 -13.43 39.96
C THR A 278 14.00 -13.24 38.85
N THR A 279 14.05 -14.21 37.96
CA THR A 279 13.18 -14.48 36.81
C THR A 279 11.69 -14.43 37.12
N ARG A 280 10.95 -13.52 36.47
CA ARG A 280 9.54 -13.71 36.12
C ARG A 280 9.15 -12.78 34.96
N TRP A 281 8.64 -13.35 33.88
CA TRP A 281 7.98 -12.61 32.79
C TRP A 281 6.67 -12.00 33.32
N PRO A 282 6.39 -10.73 33.04
CA PRO A 282 5.12 -10.36 32.41
C PRO A 282 5.25 -9.25 31.36
N GLY A 283 4.17 -9.11 30.56
CA GLY A 283 4.08 -8.27 29.36
C GLY A 283 4.49 -6.81 29.52
N CYS A 284 4.96 -6.24 28.40
CA CYS A 284 5.32 -4.83 28.30
C CYS A 284 4.06 -3.95 28.37
N THR A 285 3.83 -3.33 29.52
CA THR A 285 2.99 -2.13 29.66
C THR A 285 3.88 -0.91 29.52
N ALA A 286 3.74 -0.17 28.40
CA ALA A 286 4.31 1.18 28.31
C ALA A 286 3.34 2.16 28.97
N THR A 287 3.82 2.91 29.96
CA THR A 287 3.07 4.00 30.59
C THR A 287 3.44 5.31 29.88
N CYS A 288 2.51 5.88 29.11
CA CYS A 288 2.64 7.25 28.60
C CYS A 288 1.92 8.20 29.56
N SER A 289 2.65 9.13 30.16
CA SER A 289 2.08 10.24 30.92
C SER A 289 1.85 11.43 29.99
N TRP A 290 0.57 11.76 29.75
CA TRP A 290 0.22 12.99 29.06
C TRP A 290 0.28 14.14 30.07
N THR A 291 1.34 14.95 29.99
CA THR A 291 1.41 16.22 30.71
C THR A 291 0.93 17.33 29.79
N ALA A 292 -0.29 17.83 30.02
CA ALA A 292 -0.67 19.13 29.51
C ALA A 292 0.17 20.17 30.29
N ARG A 293 1.16 20.78 29.66
CA ARG A 293 1.81 21.98 30.23
C ARG A 293 0.82 23.14 30.12
N PRO A 294 0.48 23.85 31.22
CA PRO A 294 -0.30 25.07 31.11
C PRO A 294 0.52 26.16 30.44
N SER A 295 -0.10 26.91 29.51
CA SER A 295 0.48 28.09 28.87
C SER A 295 0.82 29.16 29.92
N PRO A 296 1.92 29.91 29.77
CA PRO A 296 2.30 30.96 30.71
C PRO A 296 1.53 32.24 30.38
N MET A 297 0.26 32.33 30.78
CA MET A 297 -0.48 33.60 30.68
C MET A 297 -1.55 33.85 31.74
N ASP A 298 -1.51 33.16 32.89
CA ASP A 298 -2.40 33.44 34.03
C ASP A 298 -1.61 33.74 35.31
N ARG A 299 -0.95 34.90 35.31
CA ARG A 299 -0.60 35.64 36.54
C ARG A 299 -0.63 37.14 36.26
N ALA A 300 -1.83 37.70 36.21
CA ALA A 300 -2.06 39.11 36.52
C ALA A 300 -3.46 39.23 37.14
N GLY A 301 -3.51 39.67 38.39
CA GLY A 301 -4.73 39.72 39.19
C GLY A 301 -5.70 40.82 38.78
N GLY A 302 -6.95 40.68 39.25
CA GLY A 302 -7.97 41.71 39.20
C GLY A 302 -9.19 41.28 40.01
N HIS A 303 -9.33 41.87 41.20
CA HIS A 303 -10.56 41.88 41.98
C HIS A 303 -11.74 42.32 41.11
N HIS A 304 -12.89 41.63 41.18
CA HIS A 304 -14.20 42.27 41.30
C HIS A 304 -15.27 41.28 41.75
N ASP A 305 -16.12 41.81 42.63
CA ASP A 305 -17.19 41.14 43.36
C ASP A 305 -18.28 40.49 42.51
N ALA A 306 -18.89 39.50 43.14
CA ALA A 306 -20.03 38.72 42.68
C ALA A 306 -21.28 39.59 42.42
N GLY A 307 -21.80 39.50 41.20
CA GLY A 307 -23.14 39.94 40.82
C GLY A 307 -23.87 38.80 40.11
N ALA A 308 -24.98 38.38 40.70
CA ALA A 308 -25.77 37.23 40.29
C ALA A 308 -26.46 37.36 38.92
N SER A 309 -26.84 36.19 38.40
CA SER A 309 -28.08 35.85 37.67
C SER A 309 -28.03 35.50 36.18
N ARG A 310 -28.14 34.18 35.96
CA ARG A 310 -29.10 33.43 35.12
C ARG A 310 -29.23 33.74 33.62
N CYS A 311 -28.82 32.72 32.86
CA CYS A 311 -29.57 32.03 31.80
C CYS A 311 -30.26 32.89 30.71
N ARG A 312 -29.58 32.99 29.57
CA ARG A 312 -29.99 32.32 28.32
C ARG A 312 -28.75 31.91 27.55
#